data_AF-A0A2I0L6R9-F1
#
_entry.id   AF-A0A2I0L6R9-F1
#
_cell.length_a   1.000
_cell.length_b   1.000
_cell.length_c   1.000
_cell.angle_alpha   90.00
_cell.angle_beta   90.00
_cell.angle_gamma   90.00
#
_symmetry.space_group_name_H-M   'P 1'
#
loop_
_entity.id
_entity.type
_entity.pdbx_description
1 polymer ?
#
loop_
_entity_poly.entity_id
_entity_poly.type
_entity_poly.pdbx_seq_one_letter_code
_entity_poly.pdbx_strand_id
1 'polypeptide(L)'
;MAKAVVYALLAAAFIIFLVTSPASQKGHGRDRWLAANRRLGSKYPAPKFDPLVTEIERKNEEKSPSHYDDDHSLIGNLDDPSSMYFDDNGKLNMTLRLTVLFPFIDNEPNDGLISSKELEMWYVKQAKDLLFYRTRKEMDYYDKDGDGEISFREYLPQFSEEDI
;
A
#
# COMPACT_ATOMS: atom_id res chain seq x y z
N MET A 1 -22.37 -56.33 8.28
CA MET A 1 -23.47 -55.57 7.65
C MET A 1 -23.69 -54.22 8.32
N ALA A 2 -24.08 -54.17 9.61
CA ALA A 2 -24.40 -52.91 10.30
C ALA A 2 -23.28 -51.84 10.29
N LYS A 3 -22.02 -52.22 10.56
CA LYS A 3 -20.89 -51.27 10.59
C LYS A 3 -20.61 -50.64 9.22
N ALA A 4 -20.70 -51.41 8.14
CA ALA A 4 -20.48 -50.92 6.78
C ALA A 4 -21.55 -49.89 6.36
N VAL A 5 -22.81 -50.10 6.78
CA VAL A 5 -23.91 -49.16 6.55
C VAL A 5 -23.69 -47.86 7.34
N VAL A 6 -23.19 -47.95 8.59
CA VAL A 6 -22.86 -46.77 9.40
C VAL A 6 -21.73 -45.94 8.76
N TYR A 7 -20.67 -46.58 8.26
CA TYR A 7 -19.60 -45.85 7.57
C TYR A 7 -20.07 -45.24 6.25
N ALA A 8 -20.95 -45.92 5.51
CA ALA A 8 -21.52 -45.38 4.29
C ALA A 8 -22.39 -44.15 4.55
N LEU A 9 -23.20 -44.17 5.62
CA LEU A 9 -24.02 -43.03 6.02
C LEU A 9 -23.18 -41.85 6.53
N LEU A 10 -22.11 -42.11 7.31
CA LEU A 10 -21.19 -41.07 7.74
C LEU A 10 -20.43 -40.43 6.57
N ALA A 11 -19.98 -41.24 5.61
CA ALA A 11 -19.31 -40.73 4.41
C ALA A 11 -20.25 -39.87 3.56
N ALA A 12 -21.50 -40.32 3.36
CA ALA A 12 -22.50 -39.55 2.63
C ALA A 12 -22.82 -38.22 3.33
N ALA A 13 -22.99 -38.23 4.66
CA ALA A 13 -23.22 -37.01 5.44
C ALA A 13 -22.03 -36.04 5.38
N PHE A 14 -20.80 -36.55 5.38
CA PHE A 14 -19.59 -35.72 5.26
C PHE A 14 -19.46 -35.07 3.89
N ILE A 15 -19.80 -35.80 2.81
CA ILE A 15 -19.82 -35.24 1.46
C ILE A 15 -20.91 -34.18 1.32
N ILE A 16 -22.11 -34.42 1.85
CA ILE A 16 -23.19 -33.42 1.86
C ILE A 16 -22.73 -32.19 2.62
N PHE A 17 -22.11 -32.34 3.80
CA PHE A 17 -21.56 -31.23 4.57
C PHE A 17 -20.53 -30.43 3.77
N LEU A 18 -19.62 -31.06 3.03
CA LEU A 18 -18.64 -30.36 2.18
C LEU A 18 -19.30 -29.60 1.01
N VAL A 19 -20.37 -30.13 0.43
CA VAL A 19 -21.06 -29.51 -0.71
C VAL A 19 -22.01 -28.40 -0.27
N THR A 20 -22.67 -28.54 0.88
CA THR A 20 -23.60 -27.52 1.41
C THR A 20 -22.93 -26.54 2.35
N SER A 21 -21.69 -26.78 2.78
CA SER A 21 -20.95 -25.82 3.58
C SER A 21 -20.70 -24.61 2.68
N PRO A 22 -21.23 -23.42 3.01
CA PRO A 22 -20.91 -22.23 2.27
C PRO A 22 -19.40 -22.02 2.44
N ALA A 23 -18.63 -22.32 1.40
CA ALA A 23 -17.29 -21.79 1.28
C ALA A 23 -17.46 -20.29 1.40
N SER A 24 -17.05 -19.75 2.55
CA SER A 24 -17.12 -18.34 2.88
C SER A 24 -16.33 -17.57 1.82
N GLN A 25 -17.00 -17.24 0.71
CA GLN A 25 -16.65 -16.12 -0.13
C GLN A 25 -16.99 -14.89 0.70
N LYS A 26 -16.07 -14.52 1.60
CA LYS A 26 -16.06 -13.17 2.15
C LYS A 26 -15.58 -12.25 1.04
N GLY A 27 -16.52 -11.92 0.15
CA GLY A 27 -16.49 -10.68 -0.59
C GLY A 27 -16.89 -9.56 0.37
N HIS A 28 -16.01 -8.55 0.41
CA HIS A 28 -16.21 -7.20 0.96
C HIS A 28 -16.16 -7.02 2.48
N GLY A 29 -15.38 -6.01 2.87
CA GLY A 29 -15.20 -5.55 4.23
C GLY A 29 -13.76 -5.15 4.46
N ARG A 30 -13.48 -3.86 4.31
CA ARG A 30 -12.20 -3.15 4.52
C ARG A 30 -11.69 -3.22 5.97
N ASP A 31 -12.04 -4.26 6.72
CA ASP A 31 -11.96 -4.24 8.20
C ASP A 31 -10.80 -5.08 8.75
N ARG A 32 -9.95 -5.64 7.88
CA ARG A 32 -8.73 -6.36 8.31
C ARG A 32 -7.52 -5.46 8.58
N TRP A 33 -7.71 -4.14 8.67
CA TRP A 33 -6.62 -3.23 9.04
C TRP A 33 -6.63 -2.82 10.53
N LEU A 34 -7.61 -3.25 11.33
CA LEU A 34 -7.70 -2.84 12.74
C LEU A 34 -7.30 -3.94 13.76
N ALA A 35 -7.16 -5.20 13.34
CA ALA A 35 -6.87 -6.31 14.27
C ALA A 35 -5.38 -6.69 14.40
N ALA A 36 -4.46 -5.94 13.78
CA ALA A 36 -3.03 -6.28 13.73
C ALA A 36 -2.12 -5.27 14.46
N ASN A 37 -2.62 -4.61 15.51
CA ASN A 37 -1.92 -3.55 16.25
C ASN A 37 -1.21 -4.04 17.53
N ARG A 38 -0.64 -5.25 17.53
CA ARG A 38 0.17 -5.74 18.67
C ARG A 38 1.64 -5.97 18.35
N ARG A 39 2.11 -5.62 17.16
CA ARG A 39 3.53 -5.73 16.80
C ARG A 39 3.98 -4.53 15.97
N LEU A 40 4.64 -3.58 16.64
CA LEU A 40 5.37 -2.43 16.08
C LEU A 40 6.55 -2.81 15.15
N GLY A 41 6.61 -4.04 14.61
CA GLY A 41 7.85 -4.61 14.09
C GLY A 41 7.97 -4.82 12.58
N SER A 42 6.89 -4.84 11.80
CA SER A 42 7.00 -5.32 10.40
C SER A 42 5.80 -4.99 9.52
N LYS A 43 5.29 -3.75 9.58
CA LYS A 43 4.29 -3.25 8.61
C LYS A 43 4.83 -2.15 7.70
N TYR A 44 6.06 -1.71 7.91
CA TYR A 44 6.64 -0.64 7.11
C TYR A 44 7.30 -1.25 5.87
N PRO A 45 6.76 -1.05 4.66
CA PRO A 45 7.50 -1.40 3.46
C PRO A 45 8.81 -0.62 3.46
N ALA A 46 9.86 -1.30 3.01
CA ALA A 46 11.19 -0.73 2.89
C ALA A 46 11.13 0.60 2.12
N PRO A 47 11.94 1.61 2.51
CA PRO A 47 12.04 2.83 1.73
C PRO A 47 12.43 2.46 0.30
N LYS A 48 11.64 2.94 -0.66
CA LYS A 48 11.91 2.68 -2.06
C LYS A 48 13.07 3.56 -2.47
N PHE A 49 14.01 2.97 -3.18
CA PHE A 49 15.16 3.69 -3.72
C PHE A 49 14.70 4.80 -4.69
N ASP A 50 13.53 4.63 -5.31
CA ASP A 50 13.09 5.45 -6.41
C ASP A 50 11.89 6.37 -6.06
N PRO A 51 12.07 7.70 -6.09
CA PRO A 51 11.01 8.64 -5.75
C PRO A 51 9.86 8.61 -6.75
N LEU A 52 10.11 8.24 -8.01
CA LEU A 52 9.09 8.24 -9.06
C LEU A 52 8.15 7.05 -8.93
N VAL A 53 8.70 5.87 -8.61
CA VAL A 53 7.85 4.71 -8.29
C VAL A 53 7.01 5.03 -7.06
N THR A 54 7.61 5.67 -6.07
CA THR A 54 6.91 6.11 -4.87
C THR A 54 5.77 7.07 -5.21
N GLU A 55 6.00 8.07 -6.07
CA GLU A 55 4.99 9.05 -6.47
C GLU A 55 3.87 8.44 -7.32
N ILE A 56 4.19 7.53 -8.25
CA ILE A 56 3.18 6.83 -9.07
C ILE A 56 2.27 5.99 -8.19
N GLU A 57 2.84 5.22 -7.26
CA GLU A 57 2.05 4.43 -6.31
C GLU A 57 1.17 5.31 -5.43
N ARG A 58 1.72 6.43 -4.95
CA ARG A 58 0.99 7.43 -4.18
C ARG A 58 -0.22 7.98 -4.93
N LYS A 59 -0.04 8.32 -6.20
CA LYS A 59 -1.11 8.81 -7.07
C LYS A 59 -2.14 7.72 -7.36
N ASN A 60 -1.70 6.48 -7.57
CA ASN A 60 -2.60 5.35 -7.76
C ASN A 60 -3.43 5.05 -6.50
N GLU A 61 -2.87 5.25 -5.30
CA GLU A 61 -3.61 5.14 -4.03
C GLU A 61 -4.65 6.28 -3.87
N GLU A 62 -4.34 7.48 -4.34
CA GLU A 62 -5.24 8.64 -4.29
C GLU A 62 -6.38 8.56 -5.32
N LYS A 63 -6.13 7.94 -6.48
CA LYS A 63 -7.14 7.67 -7.51
C LYS A 63 -8.01 6.49 -7.06
N SER A 64 -9.10 6.78 -6.36
CA SER A 64 -10.04 5.78 -5.81
C SER A 64 -10.46 4.69 -6.82
N PRO A 65 -10.74 3.43 -6.40
CA PRO A 65 -10.98 2.30 -7.32
C PRO A 65 -12.39 2.25 -7.95
N SER A 66 -13.20 3.31 -7.88
CA SER A 66 -14.61 3.29 -8.29
C SER A 66 -14.88 3.73 -9.72
N HIS A 67 -13.86 3.85 -10.56
CA HIS A 67 -14.05 4.14 -11.98
C HIS A 67 -13.09 3.29 -12.80
N TYR A 68 -13.41 1.99 -12.90
CA TYR A 68 -12.92 1.15 -13.99
C TYR A 68 -13.68 1.54 -15.26
N ASP A 69 -13.44 2.75 -15.74
CA ASP A 69 -13.62 2.99 -17.17
C ASP A 69 -12.39 2.36 -17.82
N ASP A 70 -12.67 1.34 -18.63
CA ASP A 70 -11.78 0.71 -19.58
C ASP A 70 -11.28 1.77 -20.55
N ASP A 71 -10.29 2.55 -20.14
CA ASP A 71 -9.65 3.53 -21.00
C ASP A 71 -8.14 3.40 -20.88
N HIS A 72 -7.54 3.14 -22.04
CA HIS A 72 -6.11 3.03 -22.27
C HIS A 72 -5.40 4.41 -22.18
N SER A 73 -5.71 5.22 -21.17
CA SER A 73 -5.06 6.51 -20.92
C SER A 73 -3.97 6.41 -19.85
N LEU A 74 -3.01 5.50 -20.08
CA LEU A 74 -1.65 5.66 -19.53
C LEU A 74 -0.90 6.83 -20.20
N ILE A 75 -1.53 7.48 -21.20
CA ILE A 75 -1.03 8.66 -21.88
C ILE A 75 -1.74 9.91 -21.34
N GLY A 76 -1.00 10.70 -20.56
CA GLY A 76 -1.00 12.14 -20.75
C GLY A 76 -1.94 12.98 -19.88
N ASN A 77 -1.67 13.03 -18.57
CA ASN A 77 -1.58 14.37 -17.98
C ASN A 77 -0.16 14.86 -18.28
N LEU A 78 0.01 15.71 -19.29
CA LEU A 78 1.30 16.30 -19.69
C LEU A 78 1.97 17.11 -18.56
N ASP A 79 1.22 17.43 -17.50
CA ASP A 79 1.71 18.15 -16.33
C ASP A 79 2.28 17.21 -15.24
N ASP A 80 2.30 15.90 -15.47
CA ASP A 80 2.90 14.94 -14.53
C ASP A 80 4.42 14.82 -14.75
N PRO A 81 5.27 15.24 -13.79
CA PRO A 81 6.71 15.05 -13.89
C PRO A 81 7.13 13.58 -14.02
N SER A 82 6.27 12.61 -13.66
CA SER A 82 6.57 11.20 -13.89
C SER A 82 6.43 10.77 -15.35
N SER A 83 5.60 11.47 -16.14
CA SER A 83 5.36 11.14 -17.56
C SER A 83 6.62 11.27 -18.42
N MET A 84 7.54 12.17 -18.04
CA MET A 84 8.80 12.37 -18.76
C MET A 84 9.73 11.16 -18.73
N TYR A 85 9.50 10.18 -17.86
CA TYR A 85 10.30 8.96 -17.75
C TYR A 85 9.71 7.75 -18.46
N PHE A 86 8.54 7.90 -19.10
CA PHE A 86 7.95 6.86 -19.93
C PHE A 86 8.11 7.22 -21.40
N ASP A 87 8.37 6.22 -22.24
CA ASP A 87 8.32 6.40 -23.69
C ASP A 87 6.87 6.47 -24.19
N ASP A 88 6.69 6.79 -25.48
CA ASP A 88 5.37 6.89 -26.13
C ASP A 88 4.58 5.57 -26.06
N ASN A 89 5.25 4.45 -25.78
CA ASN A 89 4.65 3.12 -25.62
C ASN A 89 4.36 2.77 -24.15
N GLY A 90 4.54 3.72 -23.21
CA GLY A 90 4.32 3.54 -21.78
C GLY A 90 5.39 2.72 -21.06
N LYS A 91 6.54 2.47 -21.70
CA LYS A 91 7.66 1.75 -21.09
C LYS A 91 8.60 2.72 -20.39
N LEU A 92 9.05 2.35 -19.19
CA LEU A 92 9.99 3.15 -18.41
C LEU A 92 11.34 3.30 -19.13
N ASN A 93 11.73 4.53 -19.42
CA ASN A 93 13.04 4.91 -19.92
C ASN A 93 14.05 4.96 -18.75
N MET A 94 14.62 3.79 -18.45
CA MET A 94 15.62 3.64 -17.37
C MET A 94 16.85 4.53 -17.57
N THR A 95 17.25 4.80 -18.81
CA THR A 95 18.41 5.64 -19.10
C THR A 95 18.15 7.07 -18.66
N LEU A 96 17.04 7.67 -19.10
CA LEU A 96 16.67 9.03 -18.73
C LEU A 96 16.47 9.18 -17.21
N ARG A 97 15.82 8.17 -16.61
CA ARG A 97 15.67 8.01 -15.15
C ARG A 97 17.01 8.08 -14.42
N LEU A 98 17.98 7.25 -14.82
CA LEU A 98 19.29 7.20 -14.17
C LEU A 98 20.12 8.46 -14.42
N THR A 99 20.04 9.05 -15.61
CA THR A 99 20.74 10.31 -15.91
C THR A 99 20.27 11.46 -15.03
N VAL A 100 19.02 11.42 -14.55
CA VAL A 100 18.50 12.42 -13.62
C VAL A 100 18.81 12.04 -12.17
N LEU A 101 18.55 10.80 -11.75
CA LEU A 101 18.71 10.38 -10.35
C LEU A 101 20.17 10.30 -9.90
N PHE A 102 21.06 9.84 -10.77
CA PHE A 102 22.45 9.58 -10.37
C PHE A 102 23.14 10.87 -9.87
N PRO A 103 23.09 12.01 -10.58
CA PRO A 103 23.65 13.27 -10.09
C PRO A 103 22.95 13.87 -8.87
N PHE A 104 21.72 13.42 -8.55
CA PHE A 104 21.05 13.84 -7.31
C PHE A 104 21.58 13.11 -6.08
N ILE A 105 22.12 11.90 -6.26
CA ILE A 105 22.68 11.09 -5.18
C ILE A 105 24.18 11.39 -5.03
N ASP A 106 24.90 11.41 -6.14
CA ASP A 106 26.32 11.79 -6.25
C ASP A 106 26.45 13.32 -6.17
N ASN A 107 26.59 13.82 -4.94
CA ASN A 107 26.49 15.25 -4.65
C ASN A 107 27.75 15.80 -3.97
N GLU A 108 28.39 15.04 -3.06
CA GLU A 108 29.53 15.56 -2.32
C GLU A 108 30.48 14.43 -1.84
N PRO A 109 31.59 14.19 -2.58
CA PRO A 109 32.00 14.84 -3.82
C PRO A 109 31.17 14.38 -5.03
N ASN A 110 30.89 15.27 -6.00
CA ASN A 110 30.32 14.89 -7.29
C ASN A 110 31.44 14.31 -8.18
N ASP A 111 31.77 13.03 -7.97
CA ASP A 111 32.92 12.36 -8.57
C ASP A 111 32.53 11.27 -9.59
N GLY A 112 31.22 11.14 -9.87
CA GLY A 112 30.69 10.11 -10.75
C GLY A 112 30.53 8.77 -10.06
N LEU A 113 30.70 8.68 -8.74
CA LEU A 113 30.51 7.48 -7.93
C LEU A 113 29.53 7.75 -6.80
N ILE A 114 28.79 6.72 -6.39
CA ILE A 114 27.92 6.83 -5.21
C ILE A 114 28.66 6.21 -4.04
N SER A 115 29.11 7.05 -3.11
CA SER A 115 29.71 6.60 -1.85
C SER A 115 28.66 5.98 -0.92
N SER A 116 29.11 5.18 0.05
CA SER A 116 28.21 4.67 1.09
C SER A 116 27.49 5.78 1.85
N LYS A 117 28.13 6.95 2.00
CA LYS A 117 27.55 8.07 2.76
C LYS A 117 26.43 8.73 1.99
N GLU A 118 26.62 8.95 0.70
CA GLU A 118 25.60 9.51 -0.19
C GLU A 118 24.39 8.60 -0.30
N LEU A 119 24.64 7.29 -0.44
CA LEU A 119 23.57 6.31 -0.47
C LEU A 119 22.80 6.25 0.85
N GLU A 120 23.49 6.33 2.00
CA GLU A 120 22.86 6.42 3.31
C GLU A 120 21.97 7.67 3.41
N MET A 121 22.50 8.84 3.06
CA MET A 121 21.76 10.10 3.09
C MET A 121 20.52 10.05 2.20
N TRP A 122 20.66 9.46 1.02
CA TRP A 122 19.55 9.23 0.10
C TRP A 122 18.45 8.36 0.73
N TYR A 123 18.81 7.20 1.28
CA TYR A 123 17.83 6.32 1.93
C TYR A 123 17.16 6.96 3.14
N VAL A 124 17.91 7.70 3.95
CA VAL A 124 17.34 8.43 5.10
C VAL A 124 16.33 9.47 4.62
N LYS A 125 16.65 10.20 3.54
CA LYS A 125 15.74 11.19 2.95
C LYS A 125 14.45 10.51 2.45
N GLN A 126 14.58 9.46 1.64
CA GLN A 126 13.42 8.71 1.12
C GLN A 126 12.56 8.12 2.26
N ALA A 127 13.19 7.58 3.30
CA ALA A 127 12.48 7.03 4.45
C ALA A 127 11.71 8.11 5.22
N LYS A 128 12.29 9.31 5.40
CA LYS A 128 11.63 10.45 6.03
C LYS A 128 10.44 10.92 5.20
N ASP A 129 10.62 11.09 3.90
CA ASP A 129 9.57 11.54 2.99
C ASP A 129 8.38 10.57 3.01
N LEU A 130 8.66 9.26 2.97
CA LEU A 130 7.63 8.22 3.07
C LEU A 130 6.90 8.26 4.42
N LEU A 131 7.64 8.42 5.53
CA LEU A 131 7.05 8.50 6.87
C LEU A 131 6.13 9.72 6.98
N PHE A 132 6.59 10.89 6.53
CA PHE A 132 5.79 12.12 6.56
C PHE A 132 4.52 12.02 5.70
N TYR A 133 4.61 11.44 4.50
CA TYR A 133 3.44 11.20 3.67
C TYR A 133 2.40 10.34 4.39
N ARG A 134 2.84 9.24 5.01
CA ARG A 134 1.94 8.34 5.75
C ARG A 134 1.34 8.99 6.97
N THR A 135 2.14 9.67 7.78
CA THR A 135 1.64 10.40 8.94
C THR A 135 0.57 11.39 8.51
N ARG A 136 0.77 12.11 7.41
CA ARG A 136 -0.25 13.01 6.85
C ARG A 136 -1.52 12.27 6.46
N LYS A 137 -1.41 11.14 5.75
CA LYS A 137 -2.58 10.32 5.38
C LYS A 137 -3.31 9.74 6.57
N GLU A 138 -2.60 9.34 7.62
CA GLU A 138 -3.22 8.87 8.86
C GLU A 138 -3.93 10.01 9.58
N MET A 139 -3.33 11.20 9.66
CA MET A 139 -4.00 12.41 10.16
C MET A 139 -5.27 12.69 9.34
N ASP A 140 -5.16 12.86 8.00
CA ASP A 140 -6.30 13.11 7.11
C ASP A 140 -7.43 12.06 7.25
N TYR A 141 -7.07 10.82 7.60
CA TYR A 141 -8.01 9.73 7.77
C TYR A 141 -8.67 9.70 9.15
N TYR A 142 -7.95 10.00 10.24
CA TYR A 142 -8.47 9.89 11.60
C TYR A 142 -8.97 11.22 12.15
N ASP A 143 -8.24 12.32 11.95
CA ASP A 143 -8.62 13.68 12.38
C ASP A 143 -9.88 14.12 11.61
N LYS A 144 -11.04 14.00 12.25
CA LYS A 144 -12.35 14.26 11.65
C LYS A 144 -12.82 15.68 11.89
N ASP A 145 -12.44 16.26 13.02
CA ASP A 145 -12.79 17.63 13.35
C ASP A 145 -11.77 18.66 12.81
N GLY A 146 -10.61 18.20 12.35
CA GLY A 146 -9.58 19.01 11.69
C GLY A 146 -8.77 19.84 12.67
N ASP A 147 -8.71 19.45 13.94
CA ASP A 147 -7.98 20.18 14.99
C ASP A 147 -6.46 19.91 14.98
N GLY A 148 -6.01 18.95 14.17
CA GLY A 148 -4.61 18.56 14.03
C GLY A 148 -4.15 17.55 15.09
N GLU A 149 -5.05 17.05 15.92
CA GLU A 149 -4.84 15.98 16.86
C GLU A 149 -5.69 14.75 16.46
N ILE A 150 -5.45 13.61 17.08
CA ILE A 150 -6.32 12.43 16.91
C ILE A 150 -6.82 12.06 18.29
N SER A 151 -8.09 12.36 18.56
CA SER A 151 -8.75 11.97 19.80
C SER A 151 -8.95 10.45 19.86
N PHE A 152 -9.16 9.92 21.07
CA PHE A 152 -9.42 8.49 21.24
C PHE A 152 -10.68 8.03 20.48
N ARG A 153 -11.72 8.88 20.45
CA ARG A 153 -12.97 8.61 19.72
C ARG A 153 -12.75 8.53 18.21
N GLU A 154 -11.93 9.41 17.68
CA GLU A 154 -11.58 9.42 16.25
C GLU A 154 -10.76 8.20 15.88
N TYR A 155 -9.83 7.79 16.74
CA TYR A 155 -9.01 6.61 16.52
C TYR A 155 -9.81 5.31 16.63
N LEU A 156 -10.77 5.24 17.55
CA LEU A 156 -11.58 4.04 17.82
C LEU A 156 -13.08 4.40 17.93
N PRO A 157 -13.75 4.69 16.81
CA PRO A 157 -15.13 5.20 16.78
C PRO A 157 -16.19 4.19 17.29
N GLN A 158 -15.80 2.96 17.55
CA GLN A 158 -16.66 1.93 18.13
C GLN A 158 -16.86 2.05 19.65
N PHE A 159 -16.04 2.84 20.36
CA PHE A 159 -16.20 3.08 21.80
C PHE A 159 -17.02 4.35 22.04
N SER A 160 -17.91 4.32 23.04
CA SER A 160 -18.68 5.49 23.46
C SER A 160 -18.01 6.22 24.63
N GLU A 161 -18.55 7.37 25.01
CA GLU A 161 -18.02 8.15 26.14
C GLU A 161 -18.08 7.44 27.48
N GLU A 162 -19.01 6.51 27.63
CA GLU A 162 -19.15 5.72 28.82
C GLU A 162 -18.04 4.66 28.96
N ASP A 163 -17.29 4.38 27.88
CA ASP A 163 -16.19 3.41 27.85
C ASP A 163 -14.80 4.05 28.14
N ILE A 164 -14.71 5.38 28.19
CA ILE A 164 -13.48 6.19 28.29
C ILE A 164 -13.35 6.80 29.69
#